data_AF-A0AAP2BJE6-F1
#
_entry.id   AF-A0AAP2BJE6-F1
#
_cell.length_a   1.000
_cell.length_b   1.000
_cell.length_c   1.000
_cell.angle_alpha   90.00
_cell.angle_beta   90.00
_cell.angle_gamma   90.00
#
_symmetry.space_group_name_H-M   'P 1'
#
loop_
_entity.id
_entity.type
_entity.pdbx_description
1 polymer ?
#
loop_
_entity_poly.entity_id
_entity_poly.type
_entity_poly.pdbx_seq_one_letter_code
_entity_poly.pdbx_strand_id
1 'polypeptide(L)'
;MRTNNNAQAEAVHREIERSLNAGMSQVTIKKLTEILKDIGYRFDRSMDTCSQAQIITGDGAGDTYPTLVLYPIQDDGVSAFHYQARRDANYQKLKKIRNNLFAVFNNRIVVI
;
A
#
# COMPACT_ATOMS: atom_id res chain seq x y z
N MET A 1 22.53 10.53 -4.51
CA MET A 1 21.71 11.71 -4.14
C MET A 1 20.98 11.35 -2.84
N ARG A 2 21.43 11.85 -1.68
CA ARG A 2 20.74 11.60 -0.41
C ARG A 2 19.52 12.52 -0.37
N THR A 3 18.32 11.98 -0.50
CA THR A 3 17.09 12.74 -0.25
C THR A 3 17.18 13.32 1.16
N ASN A 4 16.88 14.62 1.27
CA ASN A 4 16.86 15.31 2.56
C ASN A 4 15.78 14.65 3.44
N ASN A 5 16.17 13.99 4.53
CA ASN A 5 15.26 13.17 5.36
C ASN A 5 14.03 13.95 5.83
N ASN A 6 14.15 15.26 6.00
CA ASN A 6 13.05 16.15 6.39
C ASN A 6 11.99 16.28 5.28
N ALA A 7 12.41 16.55 4.04
CA ALA A 7 11.47 16.66 2.91
C ALA A 7 10.70 15.36 2.66
N GLN A 8 11.36 14.21 2.87
CA GLN A 8 10.71 12.91 2.78
C GLN A 8 9.67 12.72 3.89
N ALA A 9 10.00 13.10 5.14
CA ALA A 9 9.07 13.01 6.26
C ALA A 9 7.85 13.92 6.08
N GLU A 10 8.05 15.14 5.57
CA GLU A 10 6.95 16.06 5.24
C GLU A 10 6.04 15.50 4.13
N ALA A 11 6.62 14.90 3.08
CA ALA A 11 5.84 14.28 2.01
C ALA A 11 5.00 13.10 2.52
N VAL A 12 5.55 12.29 3.43
CA VAL A 12 4.81 11.21 4.11
C VAL A 12 3.68 11.78 4.95
N HIS A 13 3.93 12.83 5.72
CA HIS A 13 2.92 13.45 6.58
C HIS A 13 1.72 13.96 5.76
N ARG A 14 1.99 14.70 4.68
CA ARG A 14 0.93 15.18 3.77
C ARG A 14 0.11 14.03 3.18
N GLU A 15 0.75 12.92 2.84
CA GLU A 15 0.04 11.77 2.28
C GLU A 15 -0.78 11.00 3.33
N ILE A 16 -0.31 10.95 4.58
CA ILE A 16 -1.12 10.43 5.69
C ILE A 16 -2.40 11.27 5.82
N GLU A 17 -2.29 12.59 5.88
CA GLU A 17 -3.44 13.49 6.00
C GLU A 17 -4.42 13.33 4.82
N ARG A 18 -3.92 13.28 3.59
CA ARG A 18 -4.74 13.04 2.40
C ARG A 18 -5.46 11.70 2.46
N SER A 19 -4.76 10.64 2.84
CA SER A 19 -5.35 9.29 2.94
C SER A 19 -6.45 9.25 4.00
N LEU A 20 -6.24 9.89 5.15
CA LEU A 20 -7.26 10.00 6.21
C LEU A 20 -8.47 10.82 5.74
N ASN A 21 -8.24 11.94 5.05
CA ASN A 21 -9.31 12.78 4.49
C ASN A 21 -10.11 12.06 3.38
N ALA A 22 -9.46 11.14 2.65
CA ALA A 22 -10.12 10.26 1.69
C ALA A 22 -10.92 9.10 2.35
N GLY A 23 -10.95 9.04 3.69
CA GLY A 23 -11.68 8.03 4.45
C GLY A 23 -10.92 6.71 4.65
N MET A 24 -9.63 6.66 4.32
CA MET A 24 -8.81 5.48 4.59
C MET A 24 -8.39 5.44 6.07
N SER A 25 -8.15 4.25 6.58
CA SER A 25 -7.64 4.03 7.93
C SER A 25 -6.17 3.63 7.92
N GLN A 26 -5.37 4.30 8.74
CA GLN A 26 -3.98 3.91 8.96
C GLN A 26 -3.93 2.69 9.89
N VAL A 27 -3.18 1.66 9.48
CA VAL A 27 -2.88 0.49 10.30
C VAL A 27 -1.37 0.26 10.38
N THR A 28 -0.92 -0.60 11.29
CA THR A 28 0.48 -1.04 11.30
C THR A 28 0.73 -2.05 10.19
N ILE A 29 1.98 -2.14 9.71
CA ILE A 29 2.34 -3.15 8.69
C ILE A 29 2.10 -4.58 9.18
N LYS A 30 2.28 -4.82 10.49
CA LYS A 30 1.95 -6.10 11.13
C LYS A 30 0.46 -6.39 11.00
N LYS A 31 -0.40 -5.43 11.37
CA LYS A 31 -1.85 -5.61 11.28
C LYS A 31 -2.32 -5.79 9.83
N LEU A 32 -1.73 -5.06 8.88
CA LEU A 32 -2.02 -5.24 7.45
C LEU A 32 -1.69 -6.65 6.97
N THR A 33 -0.54 -7.18 7.41
CA THR A 33 -0.10 -8.55 7.09
C THR A 33 -1.04 -9.60 7.69
N GLU A 34 -1.49 -9.41 8.93
CA GLU A 34 -2.49 -10.28 9.58
C GLU A 34 -3.82 -10.28 8.83
N ILE A 35 -4.34 -9.08 8.49
CA ILE A 35 -5.60 -8.94 7.75
C ILE A 35 -5.54 -9.66 6.39
N LEU A 36 -4.43 -9.54 5.66
CA LEU A 36 -4.23 -10.25 4.39
C LEU A 36 -4.19 -11.76 4.58
N LYS A 37 -3.48 -12.24 5.61
CA LYS A 37 -3.41 -13.66 5.93
C LYS A 37 -4.79 -14.24 6.24
N ASP A 38 -5.60 -13.52 7.00
CA ASP A 38 -6.96 -13.94 7.36
C ASP A 38 -7.89 -14.09 6.15
N ILE A 39 -7.57 -13.44 5.02
CA ILE A 39 -8.31 -13.58 3.76
C ILE A 39 -7.59 -14.49 2.76
N GLY A 40 -6.58 -15.26 3.17
CA GLY A 40 -5.88 -16.25 2.34
C GLY A 40 -4.90 -15.65 1.33
N TYR A 41 -4.29 -14.51 1.65
CA TYR A 41 -3.18 -13.94 0.90
C TYR A 41 -1.97 -13.72 1.82
N ARG A 42 -0.78 -13.64 1.24
CA ARG A 42 0.43 -13.17 1.93
C ARG A 42 1.19 -12.20 1.03
N PHE A 43 2.10 -11.45 1.61
CA PHE A 43 3.02 -10.64 0.83
C PHE A 43 4.22 -11.46 0.37
N ASP A 44 4.52 -11.39 -0.92
CA ASP A 44 5.81 -11.82 -1.45
C ASP A 44 6.86 -10.73 -1.19
N ARG A 45 7.68 -10.93 -0.15
CA ARG A 45 8.69 -9.95 0.26
C ARG A 45 9.87 -9.86 -0.69
N SER A 46 10.04 -10.81 -1.61
CA SER A 46 11.08 -10.74 -2.65
C SER A 46 10.79 -9.68 -3.71
N MET A 47 9.53 -9.23 -3.78
CA MET A 47 9.01 -8.24 -4.73
C MET A 47 8.82 -6.86 -4.10
N ASP A 48 9.20 -6.68 -2.83
CA ASP A 48 9.12 -5.40 -2.13
C ASP A 48 9.84 -4.31 -2.92
N THR A 49 9.10 -3.27 -3.33
CA THR A 49 9.66 -2.20 -4.15
C THR A 49 9.49 -0.85 -3.48
N CYS A 50 10.61 -0.19 -3.20
CA CYS A 50 10.63 1.20 -2.75
C CYS A 50 10.58 2.13 -3.97
N SER A 51 9.62 3.05 -4.01
CA SER A 51 9.45 3.99 -5.12
C SER A 51 9.04 5.39 -4.64
N GLN A 52 8.79 6.29 -5.58
CA GLN A 52 8.11 7.57 -5.39
C GLN A 52 6.81 7.51 -6.20
N ALA A 53 5.65 7.58 -5.54
CA ALA A 53 4.38 7.75 -6.23
C ALA A 53 4.18 9.23 -6.54
N GLN A 54 3.47 9.49 -7.63
CA GLN A 54 3.02 10.82 -8.00
C GLN A 54 1.50 10.86 -7.99
N ILE A 55 0.94 11.92 -7.42
CA ILE A 55 -0.49 12.18 -7.46
C ILE A 55 -0.83 12.75 -8.84
N ILE A 56 -1.74 12.09 -9.55
CA ILE A 56 -2.06 12.44 -10.94
C ILE A 56 -3.23 13.43 -11.02
N THR A 57 -4.18 13.38 -10.09
CA THR A 57 -5.43 14.15 -10.15
C THR A 57 -5.86 14.65 -8.77
N GLY A 58 -6.64 15.73 -8.75
CA GLY A 58 -7.23 16.29 -7.53
C GLY A 58 -6.26 17.21 -6.77
N ASP A 59 -6.61 17.50 -5.52
CA ASP A 59 -5.80 18.36 -4.66
C ASP A 59 -4.44 17.69 -4.37
N GLY A 60 -3.36 18.39 -4.71
CA GLY A 60 -2.00 17.85 -4.64
C GLY A 60 -1.53 17.15 -5.91
N ALA A 61 -2.24 17.25 -7.03
CA ALA A 61 -1.72 16.78 -8.33
C ALA A 61 -0.32 17.35 -8.62
N GLY A 62 0.60 16.48 -9.01
CA GLY A 62 2.02 16.79 -9.20
C GLY A 62 2.90 16.49 -7.99
N ASP A 63 2.34 16.43 -6.78
CA ASP A 63 3.09 16.04 -5.58
C ASP A 63 3.59 14.60 -5.69
N THR A 64 4.77 14.36 -5.11
CA THR A 64 5.33 13.02 -4.97
C THR A 64 5.49 12.64 -3.50
N TYR A 65 5.35 11.35 -3.20
CA TYR A 65 5.62 10.80 -1.88
C TYR A 65 6.32 9.44 -1.95
N PRO A 66 7.17 9.12 -0.96
CA PRO A 66 7.84 7.83 -0.89
C PRO A 66 6.86 6.69 -0.60
N THR A 67 6.98 5.60 -1.36
CA THR A 67 6.13 4.43 -1.19
C THR A 67 6.94 3.16 -1.02
N LEU A 68 6.34 2.20 -0.33
CA LEU A 68 6.71 0.78 -0.35
C LEU A 68 5.51 0.01 -0.90
N VAL A 69 5.64 -0.51 -2.12
CA VAL A 69 4.62 -1.36 -2.73
C VAL A 69 4.86 -2.80 -2.28
N LEU A 70 3.83 -3.42 -1.72
CA LEU A 70 3.86 -4.82 -1.33
C LEU A 70 3.05 -5.67 -2.30
N TYR A 71 3.49 -6.91 -2.52
CA TYR A 71 2.92 -7.75 -3.58
C TYR A 71 2.09 -8.89 -3.00
N PRO A 72 0.74 -8.83 -3.02
CA PRO A 72 -0.11 -9.89 -2.50
C PRO A 72 -0.12 -11.11 -3.44
N ILE A 73 0.19 -12.27 -2.89
CA ILE A 73 0.12 -13.58 -3.54
C ILE A 73 -0.84 -14.51 -2.79
N GLN A 74 -1.50 -15.39 -3.53
CA GLN A 74 -2.35 -16.43 -2.98
C GLN A 74 -1.52 -17.54 -2.33
N ASP A 75 -2.20 -18.47 -1.66
CA ASP A 75 -1.55 -19.63 -1.01
C ASP A 75 -0.78 -20.48 -2.03
N ASP A 76 -1.30 -20.64 -3.25
CA ASP A 76 -0.67 -21.32 -4.38
C ASP A 76 0.48 -20.54 -5.05
N GLY A 77 0.79 -19.34 -4.56
CA GLY A 77 1.86 -18.49 -5.06
C GLY A 77 1.46 -17.60 -6.25
N VAL A 78 0.24 -17.72 -6.77
CA VAL A 78 -0.23 -16.87 -7.87
C VAL A 78 -0.53 -15.46 -7.35
N SER A 79 0.07 -14.45 -7.96
CA SER A 79 -0.21 -13.03 -7.67
C SER A 79 -1.70 -12.74 -7.71
N ALA A 80 -2.21 -11.95 -6.77
CA ALA A 80 -3.61 -11.52 -6.78
C ALA A 80 -4.00 -10.77 -8.07
N PHE A 81 -3.03 -10.19 -8.77
CA PHE A 81 -3.21 -9.41 -10.00
C PHE A 81 -2.99 -10.22 -11.28
N HIS A 82 -2.59 -11.50 -11.18
CA HIS A 82 -2.46 -12.37 -12.35
C HIS A 82 -3.84 -12.67 -12.98
N TYR A 83 -3.88 -12.93 -14.28
CA TYR A 83 -5.15 -13.17 -15.00
C TYR A 83 -5.86 -14.46 -14.55
N GLN A 84 -5.10 -15.46 -14.11
CA GLN A 84 -5.63 -16.73 -13.57
C GLN A 84 -5.89 -16.68 -12.06
N ALA A 85 -5.63 -15.55 -11.41
CA ALA A 85 -5.81 -15.45 -9.97
C ALA A 85 -7.29 -15.55 -9.59
N ARG A 86 -7.57 -16.06 -8.38
CA ARG A 86 -8.96 -16.17 -7.89
C ARG A 86 -9.69 -14.82 -7.96
N ARG A 87 -10.98 -14.88 -8.25
CA ARG A 87 -11.91 -13.73 -8.30
C ARG A 87 -13.13 -13.94 -7.39
N ASP A 88 -12.92 -14.74 -6.36
CA ASP A 88 -13.91 -15.14 -5.37
C ASP A 88 -14.16 -14.06 -4.30
N ALA A 89 -14.86 -14.45 -3.23
CA ALA A 89 -15.14 -13.58 -2.10
C ALA A 89 -13.88 -13.03 -1.42
N ASN A 90 -12.76 -13.78 -1.41
CA ASN A 90 -11.51 -13.31 -0.81
C ASN A 90 -10.85 -12.23 -1.68
N TYR A 91 -10.96 -12.34 -3.01
CA TYR A 91 -10.56 -11.24 -3.91
C TYR A 91 -11.39 -9.96 -3.66
N GLN A 92 -12.69 -10.08 -3.44
CA GLN A 92 -13.51 -8.90 -3.11
C GLN A 92 -13.11 -8.26 -1.77
N LYS A 93 -12.75 -9.07 -0.77
CA LYS A 93 -12.18 -8.56 0.50
C LYS A 93 -10.84 -7.84 0.27
N LEU A 94 -9.96 -8.39 -0.56
CA LEU A 94 -8.68 -7.77 -0.93
C LEU A 94 -8.90 -6.37 -1.54
N LYS A 95 -9.85 -6.22 -2.47
CA LYS A 95 -10.18 -4.92 -3.06
C LYS A 95 -10.61 -3.89 -2.02
N LYS A 96 -11.41 -4.30 -1.03
CA LYS A 96 -11.83 -3.42 0.06
C LYS A 96 -10.64 -2.99 0.92
N ILE A 97 -9.75 -3.92 1.26
CA ILE A 97 -8.52 -3.60 2.01
C ILE A 97 -7.68 -2.58 1.26
N ARG A 98 -7.42 -2.82 -0.04
CA ARG A 98 -6.61 -1.94 -0.89
C ARG A 98 -7.12 -0.50 -0.94
N ASN A 99 -8.43 -0.31 -0.98
CA ASN A 99 -9.03 1.01 -1.11
C ASN A 99 -9.29 1.71 0.24
N ASN A 100 -9.21 0.98 1.35
CA ASN A 100 -9.64 1.51 2.65
C ASN A 100 -8.51 1.57 3.68
N LEU A 101 -7.40 0.84 3.49
CA LEU A 101 -6.32 0.74 4.46
C LEU A 101 -4.98 1.14 3.86
N PHE A 102 -4.14 1.78 4.66
CA PHE A 102 -2.74 2.02 4.36
C PHE A 102 -1.89 1.85 5.62
N ALA A 103 -0.58 1.71 5.45
CA ALA A 103 0.36 1.70 6.57
C ALA A 103 1.54 2.65 6.31
N VAL A 104 2.36 2.85 7.33
CA VAL A 104 3.62 3.61 7.22
C VAL A 104 4.74 2.75 7.75
N PHE A 105 5.82 2.60 6.97
CA PHE A 105 6.99 1.82 7.36
C PHE A 105 8.26 2.47 6.81
N ASN A 106 9.26 2.67 7.66
CA ASN A 106 10.54 3.30 7.31
C ASN A 106 10.39 4.61 6.51
N ASN A 107 9.48 5.48 6.95
CA ASN A 107 9.17 6.77 6.31
C ASN A 107 8.70 6.61 4.85
N ARG A 108 7.87 5.60 4.59
CA ARG A 108 7.21 5.33 3.31
C ARG A 108 5.76 4.95 3.54
N ILE A 109 4.88 5.39 2.64
CA ILE A 109 3.49 4.94 2.59
C ILE A 109 3.46 3.53 2.02
N VAL A 110 2.78 2.62 2.70
CA VAL A 110 2.63 1.23 2.32
C VAL A 110 1.24 1.02 1.76
N VAL A 111 1.19 0.56 0.52
CA VAL A 111 -0.05 0.28 -0.22
C VAL A 111 -0.01 -1.13 -0.82
N ILE A 112 -1.20 -1.67 -1.14
CA ILE A 112 -1.41 -3.01 -1.71
C ILE A 112 -1.88 -2.89 -3.16
#